data_AF-A0A0G0CQX8-F1
#
_entry.id   AF-A0A0G0CQX8-F1
#
_cell.length_a   1.000
_cell.length_b   1.000
_cell.length_c   1.000
_cell.angle_alpha   90.00
_cell.angle_beta   90.00
_cell.angle_gamma   90.00
#
_symmetry.space_group_name_H-M   'P 1'
#
loop_
_entity.id
_entity.type
_entity.pdbx_description
1 polymer ?
#
loop_
_entity_poly.entity_id
_entity_poly.type
_entity_poly.pdbx_seq_one_letter_code
_entity_poly.pdbx_strand_id
1 'polypeptide(L)'
;MREQEYNLKNLTKCPLCKAKYDNSQTFVLEEGSSRTIFHLTCSKCQSAVLAFITEGKQGVVSLGMATDLSVQEAREMFKKNPVNKEDVLEVYKYLNNK
;
A
#
# COMPACT_ATOMS: atom_id res chain seq x y z
N MET A 1 18.71 -13.30 8.39
CA MET A 1 17.98 -12.06 8.08
C MET A 1 16.70 -12.46 7.39
N ARG A 2 15.52 -12.01 7.86
CA ARG A 2 14.23 -12.40 7.26
C ARG A 2 14.06 -11.60 5.96
N GLU A 3 13.57 -12.22 4.89
CA GLU A 3 13.36 -11.57 3.57
C GLU A 3 12.62 -10.22 3.65
N GLN A 4 11.77 -10.08 4.67
CA GLN A 4 11.07 -8.83 5.04
C GLN A 4 12.00 -7.59 5.10
N GLU A 5 13.24 -7.72 5.56
CA GLU A 5 14.17 -6.59 5.72
C GLU A 5 14.84 -6.12 4.42
N TYR A 6 14.91 -6.99 3.39
CA TYR A 6 15.59 -6.67 2.14
C TYR A 6 14.79 -5.68 1.29
N ASN A 7 13.48 -5.88 1.23
CA ASN A 7 12.57 -5.11 0.39
C ASN A 7 12.36 -3.66 0.90
N LEU A 8 12.50 -3.42 2.21
CA LEU A 8 12.26 -2.12 2.85
C LEU A 8 13.38 -1.08 2.67
N LYS A 9 14.58 -1.47 2.18
CA LYS A 9 15.74 -0.55 2.09
C LYS A 9 15.50 0.68 1.21
N ASN A 10 14.56 0.61 0.27
CA ASN A 10 14.22 1.70 -0.64
C ASN A 10 13.09 2.63 -0.11
N LEU A 11 12.41 2.25 0.99
CA LEU A 11 11.30 3.00 1.59
C LEU A 11 11.64 3.43 3.02
N THR A 12 12.84 4.00 3.21
CA THR A 12 13.35 4.30 4.55
C THR A 12 12.82 5.60 5.15
N LYS A 13 12.15 6.46 4.36
CA LYS A 13 11.68 7.77 4.81
C LYS A 13 10.25 8.05 4.39
N CYS A 14 9.51 8.72 5.29
CA CYS A 14 8.20 9.26 5.02
C CYS A 14 8.28 10.33 3.91
N PRO A 15 7.48 10.22 2.82
CA PRO A 15 7.51 11.21 1.74
C PRO A 15 6.95 12.57 2.16
N LEU A 16 6.17 12.63 3.24
CA LEU A 16 5.55 13.87 3.70
C LEU A 16 6.44 14.66 4.66
N CYS A 17 6.99 14.01 5.69
CA CYS A 17 7.79 14.71 6.72
C CYS A 17 9.28 14.34 6.74
N LYS A 18 9.73 13.44 5.84
CA LYS A 18 11.12 12.95 5.71
C LYS A 18 11.67 12.19 6.92
N ALA A 19 10.87 11.96 7.96
CA ALA A 19 11.25 11.12 9.09
C ALA A 19 11.50 9.69 8.63
N LYS A 20 12.41 8.98 9.29
CA LYS A 20 12.57 7.55 9.04
C LYS A 20 11.33 6.80 9.51
N TYR A 21 10.88 5.82 8.74
CA TYR A 21 9.88 4.90 9.24
C TYR A 21 10.47 4.03 10.35
N ASP A 22 9.66 3.77 11.37
CA ASP A 22 9.95 2.77 12.38
C ASP A 22 9.34 1.44 11.91
N ASN A 23 10.06 0.34 12.12
CA ASN A 23 9.60 -1.00 11.73
C ASN A 23 8.33 -1.43 12.49
N SER A 24 8.04 -0.80 13.63
CA SER A 24 6.85 -1.08 14.45
C SER A 24 5.51 -0.74 13.78
N GLN A 25 5.51 0.13 12.77
CA GLN A 25 4.30 0.60 12.06
C GLN A 25 4.31 0.23 10.57
N THR A 26 4.91 -0.91 10.25
CA THR A 26 4.97 -1.48 8.90
C THR A 26 4.20 -2.79 8.88
N PHE A 27 3.15 -2.86 8.06
CA PHE A 27 2.26 -4.02 7.97
C PHE A 27 2.26 -4.57 6.56
N VAL A 28 2.51 -5.87 6.41
CA VAL A 28 2.36 -6.56 5.12
C VAL A 28 0.87 -6.78 4.83
N LEU A 29 0.41 -6.26 3.70
CA LEU A 29 -0.96 -6.45 3.21
C LEU A 29 -1.06 -7.65 2.27
N GLU A 30 -0.05 -7.83 1.42
CA GLU A 30 0.05 -8.91 0.44
C GLU A 30 1.52 -9.29 0.25
N GLU A 31 1.78 -10.60 0.18
CA GLU A 31 3.09 -11.17 -0.07
C GLU A 31 2.94 -12.23 -1.17
N GLY A 32 3.44 -11.89 -2.36
CA GLY A 32 3.51 -12.79 -3.51
C GLY A 32 4.96 -13.02 -3.93
N SER A 33 5.17 -13.91 -4.90
CA SER A 33 6.52 -14.32 -5.34
C SER A 33 7.36 -13.21 -5.99
N SER A 34 6.72 -12.19 -6.57
CA SER A 34 7.40 -11.07 -7.24
C SER A 34 6.91 -9.71 -6.78
N ARG A 35 6.00 -9.65 -5.79
CA ARG A 35 5.39 -8.42 -5.32
C ARG A 35 5.12 -8.49 -3.82
N THR A 36 5.50 -7.45 -3.12
CA THR A 36 5.13 -7.23 -1.71
C THR A 36 4.46 -5.88 -1.56
N ILE A 37 3.40 -5.83 -0.77
CA ILE A 37 2.63 -4.61 -0.52
C ILE A 37 2.60 -4.34 0.98
N PHE A 38 2.97 -3.13 1.36
CA PHE A 38 3.01 -2.68 2.73
C PHE A 38 2.02 -1.53 2.96
N HIS A 39 1.45 -1.50 4.16
CA HIS A 39 0.91 -0.29 4.76
C HIS A 39 1.94 0.24 5.77
N LEU A 40 2.32 1.50 5.62
CA LEU A 40 3.30 2.19 6.46
C LEU A 40 2.63 3.38 7.13
N THR A 41 2.64 3.43 8.46
CA THR A 41 2.23 4.63 9.20
C THR A 41 3.46 5.35 9.76
N CYS A 42 3.56 6.66 9.50
CA CYS A 42 4.66 7.44 10.05
C CYS A 42 4.39 7.80 11.51
N SER A 43 5.22 7.34 12.44
CA SER A 43 5.10 7.68 13.87
C SER A 43 5.23 9.19 14.16
N LYS A 44 5.86 9.98 13.27
CA LYS A 44 6.06 11.42 13.46
C LYS A 44 4.87 12.27 13.02
N CYS A 45 4.36 12.06 11.81
CA CYS A 45 3.28 12.89 11.24
C CYS A 45 1.97 12.12 11.02
N GLN A 46 1.91 10.85 11.41
CA GLN A 46 0.74 9.97 11.36
C GLN A 46 0.15 9.74 9.96
N SER A 47 0.81 10.21 8.90
CA SER A 47 0.42 9.92 7.52
C SER A 47 0.68 8.47 7.17
N ALA A 48 -0.26 7.86 6.44
CA ALA A 48 -0.12 6.51 5.93
C ALA A 48 0.32 6.49 4.46
N VAL A 49 1.05 5.44 4.08
CA VAL A 49 1.47 5.16 2.72
C VAL A 49 1.23 3.69 2.41
N LEU A 50 0.63 3.42 1.25
CA LEU A 50 0.70 2.10 0.61
C LEU A 50 1.98 2.02 -0.22
N ALA A 51 2.82 1.04 0.07
CA ALA A 51 4.06 0.83 -0.65
C ALA A 51 4.03 -0.49 -1.41
N PHE A 52 4.21 -0.41 -2.72
CA PHE A 52 4.25 -1.53 -3.64
C PHE A 52 5.68 -1.76 -4.08
N ILE A 53 6.18 -2.97 -3.86
CA ILE A 53 7.53 -3.36 -4.23
C ILE A 53 7.41 -4.56 -5.16
N THR A 54 7.83 -4.40 -6.40
CA THR A 54 7.75 -5.44 -7.42
C THR A 54 9.16 -5.74 -7.92
N GLU A 55 9.52 -7.01 -7.92
CA GLU A 55 10.77 -7.51 -8.49
C GLU A 55 10.52 -8.02 -9.91
N GLY A 56 11.25 -7.46 -10.87
CA GLY A 56 11.20 -7.88 -12.26
C GLY A 56 12.59 -8.18 -12.83
N LYS A 57 12.64 -8.68 -14.07
CA LYS A 57 13.91 -9.00 -14.75
C LYS A 57 14.86 -7.81 -14.90
N GLN A 58 14.32 -6.59 -14.88
CA GLN A 58 15.08 -5.34 -15.06
C GLN A 58 15.42 -4.65 -13.73
N GLY A 59 15.12 -5.29 -12.59
CA GLY A 59 15.37 -4.78 -11.25
C GLY A 59 14.10 -4.61 -10.42
N VAL A 60 14.24 -3.87 -9.32
CA VAL A 60 13.16 -3.61 -8.35
C VAL A 60 12.48 -2.29 -8.67
N VAL A 61 11.15 -2.31 -8.79
CA VAL A 61 10.33 -1.11 -8.90
C VAL A 61 9.60 -0.90 -7.59
N SER A 62 9.69 0.32 -7.03
CA SER A 62 9.01 0.69 -5.80
C SER A 62 8.09 1.89 -6.05
N LEU A 63 6.82 1.75 -5.67
CA LEU A 63 5.82 2.81 -5.75
C LEU A 63 5.24 3.07 -4.35
N GLY A 64 5.31 4.30 -3.87
CA GLY A 64 4.63 4.73 -2.65
C GLY A 64 3.46 5.64 -2.97
N MET A 65 2.29 5.35 -2.39
CA MET A 65 1.07 6.15 -2.55
C MET A 65 0.58 6.59 -1.17
N ALA A 66 0.47 7.90 -0.96
CA ALA A 66 -0.15 8.43 0.26
C ALA A 66 -1.61 7.97 0.34
N THR A 67 -2.07 7.61 1.54
CA THR A 67 -3.41 7.13 1.78
C THR A 67 -3.93 7.62 3.13
N ASP A 68 -5.23 7.76 3.23
CA ASP A 68 -5.98 7.97 4.46
C ASP A 68 -6.47 6.66 5.09
N LEU A 69 -6.32 5.52 4.39
CA LEU A 69 -6.74 4.22 4.89
C LEU A 69 -5.98 3.87 6.17
N SER A 70 -6.72 3.44 7.19
CA SER A 70 -6.17 2.68 8.30
C SER A 70 -5.62 1.33 7.83
N VAL A 71 -4.80 0.69 8.67
CA VAL A 71 -4.26 -0.65 8.40
C VAL A 71 -5.39 -1.67 8.21
N GLN A 72 -6.47 -1.52 8.98
CA GLN A 72 -7.64 -2.39 8.93
C GLN A 72 -8.40 -2.23 7.61
N GLU A 73 -8.72 -0.99 7.22
CA GLU A 73 -9.40 -0.72 5.95
C GLU A 73 -8.56 -1.15 4.74
N ALA A 74 -7.25 -0.91 4.80
CA ALA A 74 -6.34 -1.39 3.77
C ALA A 74 -6.38 -2.92 3.68
N ARG A 75 -6.27 -3.64 4.80
CA ARG A 75 -6.36 -5.11 4.81
C ARG A 75 -7.69 -5.63 4.26
N GLU A 76 -8.80 -4.96 4.56
CA GLU A 76 -10.11 -5.31 4.00
C GLU A 76 -10.19 -5.03 2.50
N MET A 77 -9.65 -3.90 2.04
CA MET A 77 -9.65 -3.51 0.63
C MET A 77 -8.86 -4.52 -0.22
N PHE A 78 -7.70 -4.98 0.24
CA PHE A 78 -6.91 -5.99 -0.47
C PHE A 78 -7.53 -7.41 -0.48
N LYS A 79 -8.58 -7.66 0.32
CA LYS A 79 -9.36 -8.91 0.24
C LYS A 79 -10.52 -8.83 -0.75
N LYS A 80 -10.86 -7.64 -1.24
CA LYS A 80 -11.95 -7.46 -2.20
C LYS A 80 -11.47 -7.80 -3.60
N ASN A 81 -12.43 -8.16 -4.46
CA ASN A 81 -12.14 -8.35 -5.87
C ASN A 81 -11.72 -7.02 -6.52
N PRO A 82 -10.85 -7.05 -7.53
CA PRO A 82 -10.58 -5.87 -8.36
C PRO A 82 -11.87 -5.28 -8.91
N VAL A 83 -11.91 -3.95 -8.98
CA VAL A 83 -13.04 -3.23 -9.56
C VAL A 83 -13.28 -3.71 -10.99
N ASN A 84 -14.52 -4.09 -11.28
CA ASN A 84 -14.96 -4.57 -12.58
C ASN A 84 -15.98 -3.60 -13.22
N LYS A 85 -16.47 -3.95 -14.41
CA LYS A 85 -17.38 -3.09 -15.17
C LYS A 85 -18.76 -2.94 -14.50
N GLU A 86 -19.24 -3.97 -13.81
CA GLU A 86 -20.49 -3.93 -13.06
C GLU A 86 -20.42 -2.93 -11.91
N ASP A 87 -19.32 -2.90 -11.16
CA ASP A 87 -19.10 -1.94 -10.07
C ASP A 87 -19.19 -0.48 -10.59
N VAL A 88 -18.60 -0.22 -11.76
CA VAL A 88 -18.64 1.11 -12.40
C VAL A 88 -20.06 1.49 -12.81
N LEU A 89 -20.81 0.55 -13.41
CA LEU A 89 -22.20 0.78 -13.82
C LEU A 89 -23.13 0.99 -12.62
N GLU A 90 -22.89 0.29 -11.51
CA GLU A 90 -23.64 0.45 -10.26
C GLU A 90 -23.49 1.87 -9.71
N VAL A 91 -22.23 2.34 -9.59
CA VAL A 91 -21.95 3.71 -9.12
C VAL A 91 -22.55 4.75 -10.07
N TYR A 92 -22.43 4.56 -11.40
CA TYR A 92 -23.04 5.47 -12.38
C TYR A 92 -24.56 5.58 -12.20
N LYS A 93 -25.25 4.43 -12.05
CA LYS A 93 -26.71 4.40 -11.85
C LYS A 93 -27.10 5.07 -10.53
N TYR A 94 -26.36 4.79 -9.45
CA TYR A 94 -26.61 5.39 -8.14
C TYR A 94 -26.50 6.91 -8.17
N LEU A 95 -25.49 7.45 -8.85
CA LEU A 95 -25.25 8.89 -8.92
C LEU A 95 -26.23 9.64 -9.83
N ASN A 96 -26.69 9.00 -10.92
CA ASN A 96 -27.54 9.66 -11.92
C ASN A 96 -29.05 9.41 -11.76
N ASN A 97 -29.47 8.41 -10.99
CA ASN A 97 -30.88 8.14 -10.71
C ASN A 97 -31.33 8.70 -9.36
N LYS A 98 -30.93 9.94 -9.04
CA LYS A 98 -31.61 10.71 -7.98
C LYS A 98 -32.88 11.33 -8.52
#